data_AF-D8MAI9-F1
#
_entry.id   AF-D8MAI9-F1
#
_cell.length_a   1.000
_cell.length_b   1.000
_cell.length_c   1.000
_cell.angle_alpha   90.00
_cell.angle_beta   90.00
_cell.angle_gamma   90.00
#
_symmetry.space_group_name_H-M   'P 1'
#
loop_
_entity.id
_entity.type
_entity.pdbx_description
1 polymer ?
#
loop_
_entity_poly.entity_id
_entity_poly.type
_entity_poly.pdbx_seq_one_letter_code
_entity_poly.pdbx_strand_id
1 'polypeptide(L)'
;MPLLKQVQLWIFLHIPRMEDGNNFGVSVQRDCVGEIDGMIDLLEYMLDSITTYYKLRGSVAAEVVEHSELKDRIQGLNEIDEFNFYMLKLFFKSLRNCYATLYDLVLKNFDKLKNPRSTTAVPLSFFYCFCFKHHFNFLWNEIRPARACMILLY
;
A
#
# COMPACT_ATOMS: atom_id res chain seq x y z
N MET A 1 7.13 4.33 -5.69
CA MET A 1 5.99 4.67 -4.79
C MET A 1 5.82 6.17 -4.62
N PRO A 2 5.40 6.90 -5.67
CA PRO A 2 5.34 8.36 -5.56
C PRO A 2 4.20 8.83 -4.66
N LEU A 3 3.02 8.19 -4.72
CA LEU A 3 1.83 8.68 -4.00
C LEU A 3 1.97 8.60 -2.48
N LEU A 4 2.33 7.44 -1.91
CA LEU A 4 2.47 7.30 -0.45
C LEU A 4 3.51 8.28 0.11
N LYS A 5 4.67 8.38 -0.54
CA LYS A 5 5.74 9.32 -0.14
C LYS A 5 5.31 10.78 -0.30
N GLN A 6 4.50 11.12 -1.30
CA GLN A 6 3.93 12.46 -1.46
C GLN A 6 2.93 12.82 -0.36
N VAL A 7 2.00 11.90 -0.02
CA VAL A 7 1.02 12.13 1.05
C VAL A 7 1.74 12.21 2.41
N GLN A 8 2.70 11.33 2.64
CA GLN A 8 3.52 11.34 3.85
C GLN A 8 4.28 12.67 4.00
N LEU A 9 4.97 13.11 2.94
CA LEU A 9 5.67 14.40 2.94
C LEU A 9 4.71 15.56 3.19
N TRP A 10 3.51 15.52 2.58
CA TRP A 10 2.48 16.52 2.84
C TRP A 10 2.10 16.55 4.32
N ILE A 11 1.86 15.40 4.98
CA ILE A 11 1.57 15.36 6.42
C ILE A 11 2.75 15.89 7.23
N PHE A 12 3.98 15.48 6.93
CA PHE A 12 5.19 15.97 7.61
C PHE A 12 5.31 17.50 7.58
N LEU A 13 5.06 18.11 6.42
CA LEU A 13 5.10 19.57 6.26
C LEU A 13 3.98 20.30 7.04
N HIS A 14 2.92 19.58 7.41
CA HIS A 14 1.83 20.09 8.24
C HIS A 14 2.03 19.86 9.75
N ILE A 15 3.13 19.21 10.17
CA ILE A 15 3.46 19.06 11.58
C ILE A 15 3.95 20.42 12.13
N PRO A 16 3.29 21.00 13.14
CA PRO A 16 3.66 22.31 13.68
C PRO A 16 4.88 22.23 14.60
N ARG A 17 5.44 23.40 14.94
CA ARG A 17 6.53 23.54 15.94
C ARG A 17 6.14 22.85 17.25
N MET A 18 7.09 22.18 17.91
CA MET A 18 6.86 21.55 19.22
C MET A 18 6.48 22.57 20.30
N GLU A 19 5.46 22.24 21.10
CA GLU A 19 4.92 23.06 22.19
C GLU A 19 4.45 22.18 23.37
N ASP A 20 4.43 22.75 24.57
CA ASP A 20 3.95 22.08 25.79
C ASP A 20 2.42 22.20 25.89
N GLY A 21 1.70 21.28 25.22
CA GLY A 21 0.25 21.16 25.29
C GLY A 21 -0.46 21.16 23.94
N ASN A 22 -1.75 20.80 23.93
CA ASN A 22 -2.58 20.70 22.72
C ASN A 22 -1.98 19.84 21.59
N ASN A 23 -1.33 18.74 21.95
CA ASN A 23 -0.58 17.87 21.04
C ASN A 23 -1.40 16.70 20.47
N PHE A 24 -2.70 16.61 20.77
CA PHE A 24 -3.55 15.51 20.28
C PHE A 24 -3.62 15.44 18.74
N GLY A 25 -3.83 16.57 18.06
CA GLY A 25 -3.83 16.55 16.59
C GLY A 25 -2.46 16.24 16.00
N VAL A 26 -1.39 16.61 16.71
CA VAL A 26 -0.01 16.28 16.32
C VAL A 26 0.26 14.78 16.47
N SER A 27 -0.25 14.13 17.53
CA SER A 27 -0.14 12.67 17.65
C SER A 27 -0.91 11.97 16.53
N VAL A 28 -2.12 12.43 16.19
CA VAL A 28 -2.87 11.89 15.03
C VAL A 28 -2.07 12.01 13.73
N GLN A 29 -1.39 13.13 13.48
CA GLN A 29 -0.51 13.28 12.32
C GLN A 29 0.63 12.25 12.32
N ARG A 30 1.29 12.05 13.47
CA ARG A 30 2.40 11.09 13.61
C ARG A 30 1.94 9.65 13.43
N ASP A 31 0.79 9.30 14.00
CA ASP A 31 0.22 7.96 13.86
C ASP A 31 -0.13 7.69 12.39
N CYS A 32 -0.72 8.67 11.69
CA CYS A 32 -1.00 8.54 10.25
C CYS A 32 0.29 8.37 9.42
N VAL A 33 1.38 9.05 9.77
CA VAL A 33 2.68 8.88 9.12
C VAL A 33 3.21 7.46 9.34
N GLY A 34 3.13 6.94 10.57
CA GLY A 34 3.57 5.58 10.88
C GLY A 34 2.79 4.50 10.12
N GLU A 35 1.48 4.68 9.96
CA GLU A 35 0.67 3.80 9.12
C GLU A 35 1.11 3.84 7.65
N ILE A 36 1.44 5.03 7.13
CA ILE A 36 1.94 5.18 5.75
C ILE A 36 3.34 4.56 5.59
N ASP A 37 4.21 4.67 6.60
CA ASP A 37 5.52 3.99 6.61
C ASP A 37 5.36 2.47 6.48
N GLY A 38 4.47 1.87 7.27
CA GLY A 38 4.20 0.42 7.17
C GLY A 38 3.70 0.00 5.77
N MET A 39 2.93 0.86 5.09
CA MET A 39 2.52 0.61 3.70
C MET A 39 3.70 0.73 2.72
N ILE A 40 4.61 1.69 2.92
CA ILE A 40 5.82 1.84 2.11
C ILE A 40 6.70 0.61 2.27
N ASP A 41 6.99 0.18 3.50
CA ASP A 41 7.80 -1.00 3.80
C ASP A 41 7.25 -2.25 3.13
N LEU A 42 5.93 -2.46 3.20
CA LEU A 42 5.26 -3.58 2.53
C LEU A 42 5.48 -3.56 1.02
N LEU A 43 5.33 -2.38 0.39
CA LEU A 43 5.55 -2.26 -1.04
C LEU A 43 7.03 -2.39 -1.43
N GLU A 44 7.97 -2.03 -0.54
CA GLU A 44 9.42 -2.15 -0.80
C GLU A 44 9.79 -3.63 -0.75
N TYR A 45 9.30 -4.35 0.26
CA TYR A 45 9.39 -5.81 0.35
C TYR A 45 8.80 -6.52 -0.87
N MET A 46 7.66 -6.06 -1.38
CA MET A 46 7.04 -6.62 -2.58
C MET A 46 7.95 -6.50 -3.83
N LEU A 47 8.58 -5.34 -4.00
CA LEU A 47 9.53 -5.12 -5.11
C LEU A 47 10.78 -5.99 -4.97
N ASP A 48 11.32 -6.11 -3.75
CA ASP A 48 12.49 -6.95 -3.47
C ASP A 48 12.18 -8.44 -3.65
N SER A 49 10.97 -8.87 -3.34
CA SER A 49 10.51 -10.25 -3.53
C SER A 49 10.52 -10.66 -5.00
N ILE A 50 10.20 -9.76 -5.93
CA ILE A 50 10.26 -10.02 -7.37
C ILE A 50 11.71 -10.33 -7.80
N THR A 51 12.66 -9.50 -7.35
CA THR A 51 14.08 -9.72 -7.65
C THR A 51 14.61 -11.00 -7.02
N THR A 52 14.18 -11.28 -5.79
CA THR A 52 14.58 -12.49 -5.04
C THR A 52 14.10 -13.76 -5.72
N TYR A 53 12.87 -13.77 -6.26
CA TYR A 53 12.35 -14.89 -7.05
C TYR A 53 13.25 -15.21 -8.25
N TYR A 54 13.64 -14.21 -9.05
CA TYR A 54 14.49 -14.46 -10.22
C TYR A 54 15.88 -15.01 -9.84
N LYS A 55 16.47 -14.53 -8.75
CA LYS A 55 17.75 -15.05 -8.24
C LYS A 55 17.61 -16.51 -7.80
N LEU A 56 16.60 -16.80 -6.99
CA LEU A 56 16.35 -18.16 -6.49
C LEU A 56 16.05 -19.12 -7.63
N ARG A 57 15.14 -18.74 -8.53
CA ARG A 57 14.77 -19.54 -9.69
C ARG A 57 15.97 -19.82 -10.59
N GLY A 58 16.82 -18.82 -10.83
CA GLY A 58 18.05 -18.98 -11.61
C GLY A 58 19.02 -19.99 -10.99
N SER A 59 19.22 -19.92 -9.67
CA SER A 59 20.06 -20.88 -8.93
C SER A 59 19.53 -22.31 -9.06
N VAL A 60 18.23 -22.52 -8.80
CA VAL A 60 17.61 -23.85 -8.85
C VAL A 60 17.56 -24.39 -10.28
N ALA A 61 17.34 -23.52 -11.28
CA ALA A 61 17.37 -23.92 -12.68
C ALA A 61 18.76 -24.41 -13.12
N ALA A 62 19.84 -23.78 -12.65
CA ALA A 62 21.20 -24.24 -12.90
C ALA A 62 21.43 -25.64 -12.28
N GLU A 63 20.99 -25.84 -11.04
CA GLU A 63 21.06 -27.13 -10.34
C GLU A 63 20.27 -28.25 -11.05
N VAL A 64 19.14 -27.93 -11.69
CA VAL A 64 18.36 -28.88 -12.50
C VAL A 64 19.11 -29.31 -13.75
N VAL A 65 19.83 -28.38 -14.40
CA VAL A 65 20.64 -28.70 -15.58
C VAL A 65 21.83 -29.58 -15.21
N GLU A 66 22.48 -29.30 -14.08
CA GLU A 66 23.64 -30.08 -13.59
C GLU A 66 23.26 -31.50 -13.15
N HIS A 67 22.05 -31.70 -12.62
CA HIS A 67 21.61 -32.98 -12.04
C HIS A 67 20.20 -33.36 -12.52
N SER A 68 20.06 -33.52 -13.84
CA SER A 68 18.78 -33.76 -14.51
C SER A 68 18.06 -35.06 -14.12
N GLU A 69 18.79 -36.03 -13.58
CA GLU A 69 18.26 -37.31 -13.08
C GLU A 69 17.47 -37.17 -11.78
N LEU A 70 17.70 -36.09 -11.03
CA LEU A 70 17.06 -35.81 -9.74
C LEU A 70 15.72 -35.10 -9.95
N LYS A 71 14.64 -35.89 -10.05
CA LYS A 71 13.27 -35.37 -10.21
C LYS A 71 12.84 -34.35 -9.15
N ASP A 72 13.36 -34.49 -7.92
CA ASP A 72 13.04 -33.57 -6.82
C ASP A 72 13.51 -32.13 -7.12
N ARG A 73 14.59 -31.94 -7.89
CA ARG A 73 15.03 -30.60 -8.30
C ARG A 73 14.09 -29.96 -9.32
N ILE A 74 13.58 -30.76 -10.26
CA ILE A 74 12.56 -30.32 -11.22
C ILE A 74 11.28 -29.94 -10.47
N GLN A 75 10.88 -30.75 -9.49
CA GLN A 75 9.72 -30.47 -8.64
C GLN A 75 9.92 -29.20 -7.81
N GLY A 76 11.08 -29.01 -7.18
CA GLY A 76 11.39 -27.80 -6.42
C GLY A 76 11.34 -26.53 -7.28
N LEU A 77 11.79 -26.60 -8.54
CA LEU A 77 11.65 -25.48 -9.49
C LEU A 77 10.18 -25.12 -9.75
N ASN A 78 9.32 -26.13 -9.94
CA ASN A 78 7.88 -25.93 -10.14
C ASN A 78 7.23 -25.31 -8.89
N GLU A 79 7.60 -25.78 -7.70
CA GLU A 79 7.07 -25.26 -6.43
C GLU A 79 7.45 -23.79 -6.21
N ILE A 80 8.67 -23.38 -6.58
CA ILE A 80 9.09 -21.97 -6.53
C ILE A 80 8.23 -21.12 -7.48
N ASP A 81 7.94 -21.62 -8.67
CA ASP A 81 7.11 -20.94 -9.67
C ASP A 81 5.65 -20.81 -9.18
N GLU A 82 5.07 -21.89 -8.65
CA GLU A 82 3.73 -21.88 -8.07
C GLU A 82 3.62 -20.94 -6.86
N PHE A 83 4.59 -21.01 -5.94
CA PHE A 83 4.65 -20.13 -4.78
C PHE A 83 4.68 -18.66 -5.20
N ASN A 84 5.54 -18.30 -6.16
CA ASN A 84 5.64 -16.93 -6.65
C ASN A 84 4.35 -16.46 -7.30
N PHE A 85 3.65 -17.33 -8.05
CA PHE A 85 2.34 -17.00 -8.61
C PHE A 85 1.30 -16.65 -7.54
N TYR A 86 1.22 -17.44 -6.46
CA TYR A 86 0.32 -17.13 -5.34
C TYR A 86 0.74 -15.86 -4.60
N MET A 87 2.03 -15.65 -4.38
CA MET A 87 2.56 -14.43 -3.76
C MET A 87 2.20 -13.18 -4.56
N LEU A 88 2.36 -13.20 -5.89
CA LEU A 88 1.98 -12.08 -6.76
C LEU A 88 0.47 -11.78 -6.65
N LYS A 89 -0.39 -12.80 -6.57
CA LYS A 89 -1.83 -12.59 -6.33
C LYS A 89 -2.12 -11.91 -5.00
N LEU A 90 -1.40 -12.28 -3.94
CA LEU A 90 -1.54 -11.64 -2.63
C LEU A 90 -1.04 -10.19 -2.68
N PHE A 91 0.07 -9.94 -3.37
CA PHE A 91 0.62 -8.61 -3.58
C PHE A 91 -0.37 -7.65 -4.25
N PHE A 92 -1.09 -8.07 -5.29
CA PHE A 92 -2.15 -7.24 -5.88
C PHE A 92 -3.26 -6.89 -4.89
N LYS A 93 -3.67 -7.85 -4.04
CA LYS A 93 -4.67 -7.61 -2.98
C LYS A 93 -4.12 -6.63 -1.94
N SER A 94 -2.88 -6.79 -1.52
CA SER A 94 -2.20 -5.89 -0.57
C SER A 94 -2.09 -4.48 -1.12
N LEU A 95 -1.68 -4.31 -2.38
CA LEU A 95 -1.60 -2.99 -3.03
C LEU A 95 -2.96 -2.28 -3.02
N ARG A 96 -4.03 -2.97 -3.43
CA ARG A 96 -5.40 -2.42 -3.39
C ARG A 96 -5.80 -2.03 -1.96
N ASN A 97 -5.47 -2.87 -0.99
CA ASN A 97 -5.78 -2.60 0.41
C ASN A 97 -5.00 -1.37 0.92
N CYS A 98 -3.72 -1.20 0.58
CA CYS A 98 -2.95 0.00 0.92
C CYS A 98 -3.62 1.27 0.40
N TYR A 99 -4.12 1.28 -0.85
CA TYR A 99 -4.85 2.44 -1.38
C TYR A 99 -6.15 2.72 -0.61
N ALA A 100 -6.92 1.67 -0.30
CA ALA A 100 -8.16 1.83 0.45
C ALA A 100 -7.90 2.34 1.88
N THR A 101 -6.90 1.79 2.56
CA THR A 101 -6.50 2.21 3.91
C THR A 101 -5.95 3.64 3.90
N LEU A 102 -5.09 4.00 2.95
CA LEU A 102 -4.60 5.38 2.80
C LEU A 102 -5.75 6.37 2.65
N TYR A 103 -6.71 6.05 1.77
CA TYR A 103 -7.88 6.90 1.54
C TYR A 103 -8.72 7.08 2.80
N ASP A 104 -9.05 5.97 3.47
CA ASP A 104 -9.84 5.98 4.70
C ASP A 104 -9.14 6.73 5.85
N LEU A 105 -7.84 6.48 6.04
CA LEU A 105 -6.97 7.12 7.02
C LEU A 105 -6.95 8.64 6.82
N VAL A 106 -6.71 9.11 5.60
CA VAL A 106 -6.64 10.54 5.29
C VAL A 106 -8.02 11.19 5.42
N LEU A 107 -9.08 10.56 4.93
CA LEU A 107 -10.43 11.13 4.93
C LEU A 107 -10.96 11.32 6.36
N LYS A 108 -10.81 10.31 7.22
CA LYS A 108 -11.28 10.37 8.61
C LYS A 108 -10.55 11.41 9.45
N ASN A 109 -9.28 11.64 9.16
CA ASN A 109 -8.41 12.49 9.96
C ASN A 109 -8.11 13.85 9.32
N PHE A 110 -8.72 14.17 8.18
CA PHE A 110 -8.33 15.30 7.32
C PHE A 110 -8.23 16.64 8.07
N ASP A 111 -9.18 16.94 8.95
CA ASP A 111 -9.17 18.16 9.76
C ASP A 111 -7.95 18.25 10.67
N LYS A 112 -7.59 17.14 11.33
CA LYS A 112 -6.42 17.08 12.22
C LYS A 112 -5.11 17.02 11.44
N LEU A 113 -5.11 16.44 10.25
CA LEU A 113 -3.96 16.46 9.35
C LEU A 113 -3.65 17.88 8.87
N LYS A 114 -4.68 18.69 8.55
CA LYS A 114 -4.51 20.06 8.07
C LYS A 114 -4.32 21.08 9.20
N ASN A 115 -5.08 20.95 10.29
CA ASN A 115 -5.14 21.90 11.40
C ASN A 115 -5.07 21.16 12.76
N PRO A 116 -3.89 20.66 13.18
CA PRO A 116 -3.77 19.79 14.36
C PRO A 116 -4.14 20.48 15.69
N ARG A 117 -4.10 21.81 15.74
CA ARG A 117 -4.37 22.62 16.95
C ARG A 117 -5.67 23.42 16.91
N SER A 118 -6.51 23.27 15.88
CA SER A 118 -7.74 24.08 15.79
C SER A 118 -8.71 23.76 16.92
N THR A 119 -9.17 24.79 17.60
CA THR A 119 -10.10 24.72 18.75
C THR A 119 -11.57 24.61 18.33
N THR A 120 -11.89 24.81 17.05
CA THR A 120 -13.26 24.82 16.54
C THR A 120 -13.46 23.66 15.57
N ALA A 121 -14.30 22.69 15.94
CA ALA A 121 -14.80 21.70 15.01
C ALA A 121 -15.78 22.40 14.06
N VAL A 122 -15.33 22.76 12.86
CA VAL A 122 -16.24 23.13 11.78
C VAL A 122 -16.72 21.82 11.18
N PRO A 123 -18.02 21.48 11.20
CA PRO A 123 -18.50 20.21 10.68
C PRO A 123 -18.14 20.10 9.19
N LEU A 124 -17.31 19.10 8.87
CA LEU A 124 -16.78 18.80 7.53
C LEU A 124 -17.85 18.33 6.52
N SER A 125 -19.15 18.44 6.84
CA SER A 125 -20.24 17.85 6.04
C SER A 125 -20.61 18.61 4.77
N PHE A 126 -20.05 19.79 4.48
CA PHE A 126 -20.59 20.62 3.39
C PHE A 126 -19.75 20.84 2.13
N PHE A 127 -18.43 20.55 2.08
CA PHE A 127 -17.65 20.99 0.89
C PHE A 127 -16.57 20.08 0.29
N TYR A 128 -16.18 18.94 0.86
CA TYR A 128 -14.98 18.23 0.37
C TYR A 128 -15.25 16.93 -0.40
N CYS A 129 -16.24 16.94 -1.29
CA CYS A 129 -16.45 15.86 -2.26
C CYS A 129 -15.89 16.15 -3.68
N PHE A 130 -15.39 17.36 -3.97
CA PHE A 130 -15.15 17.74 -5.38
C PHE A 130 -13.68 17.63 -5.84
N CYS A 131 -12.68 18.08 -5.07
CA CYS A 131 -11.30 18.13 -5.57
C CYS A 131 -10.52 16.81 -5.46
N PHE A 132 -10.70 16.02 -4.40
CA PHE A 132 -9.99 14.72 -4.26
C PHE A 132 -10.61 13.61 -5.12
N LYS A 133 -11.88 13.78 -5.50
CA LYS A 133 -12.66 12.80 -6.25
C LYS A 133 -12.24 12.74 -7.72
N HIS A 134 -11.67 13.81 -8.30
CA HIS A 134 -11.30 13.81 -9.72
C HIS A 134 -10.04 12.99 -10.03
N HIS A 135 -9.05 12.96 -9.12
CA HIS A 135 -7.84 12.13 -9.29
C HIS A 135 -8.11 10.65 -8.93
N PHE A 136 -8.96 10.40 -7.92
CA PHE A 136 -9.35 9.04 -7.53
C PHE A 136 -10.44 8.43 -8.42
N ASN A 137 -11.33 9.22 -9.05
CA ASN A 137 -12.35 8.69 -9.98
C ASN A 137 -11.73 8.05 -11.22
N PHE A 138 -10.54 8.50 -11.66
CA PHE A 138 -9.83 7.89 -12.77
C PHE A 138 -9.41 6.45 -12.44
N LEU A 139 -8.78 6.24 -11.27
CA LEU A 139 -8.44 4.91 -10.76
C LEU A 139 -9.68 4.10 -10.35
N TRP A 140 -10.70 4.74 -9.78
CA TRP A 140 -11.96 4.09 -9.35
C TRP A 140 -12.82 3.63 -10.54
N ASN A 141 -12.73 4.28 -11.70
CA ASN A 141 -13.41 3.87 -12.93
C ASN A 141 -12.66 2.76 -13.67
N GLU A 142 -11.33 2.75 -13.61
CA GLU A 142 -10.48 1.64 -14.10
C GLU A 142 -10.61 0.37 -13.24
N ILE A 143 -10.89 0.50 -11.94
CA ILE A 143 -11.13 -0.62 -11.00
C ILE A 143 -12.60 -1.08 -11.02
N ARG A 144 -13.51 -0.34 -11.67
CA ARG A 144 -14.94 -0.70 -11.77
C ARG A 144 -15.22 -2.06 -12.44
N PRO A 145 -14.41 -2.60 -13.38
CA PRO A 145 -14.56 -3.98 -13.86
C PRO A 145 -14.37 -5.02 -12.74
N ALA A 146 -13.65 -4.71 -11.66
CA ALA A 146 -13.38 -5.65 -10.58
C ALA A 146 -14.57 -5.87 -9.62
N ARG A 147 -15.64 -5.06 -9.70
CA ARG A 147 -16.91 -5.38 -9.00
C ARG A 147 -17.82 -6.28 -9.83
N ALA A 148 -17.74 -6.25 -11.16
CA ALA A 148 -18.48 -7.18 -12.02
C ALA A 148 -17.81 -8.56 -12.11
N CYS A 149 -16.47 -8.64 -12.00
CA CYS A 149 -15.76 -9.92 -11.99
C CYS A 149 -15.68 -10.62 -10.62
N MET A 150 -15.99 -9.95 -9.50
CA MET A 150 -15.96 -10.58 -8.16
C MET A 150 -17.24 -11.34 -7.78
N ILE A 151 -18.22 -11.46 -8.70
CA ILE A 151 -19.36 -12.38 -8.55
C ILE A 151 -19.11 -13.73 -9.26
N LEU A 152 -17.97 -13.92 -9.94
CA LEU A 152 -17.65 -15.16 -10.67
C LEU A 152 -16.41 -15.93 -10.16
N LEU A 153 -15.96 -15.68 -8.93
CA LEU A 153 -14.90 -16.48 -8.29
C LEU A 153 -15.28 -16.94 -6.87
N TYR A 154 -16.53 -17.34 -6.71
CA TYR A 154 -16.98 -18.36 -5.75
C TYR A 154 -17.80 -19.40 -6.50
#